data_AF-A0A4U1B525-F1
#
_entry.id   AF-A0A4U1B525-F1
#
_cell.length_a   1.000
_cell.length_b   1.000
_cell.length_c   1.000
_cell.angle_alpha   90.00
_cell.angle_beta   90.00
_cell.angle_gamma   90.00
#
_symmetry.space_group_name_H-M   'P 1'
#
loop_
_entity.id
_entity.type
_entity.pdbx_description
1 polymer ?
#
loop_
_entity_poly.entity_id
_entity_poly.type
_entity_poly.pdbx_seq_one_letter_code
_entity_poly.pdbx_strand_id
1 'polypeptide(L)'
;MRISDIQVSKTTHGYLLTGQCNDFELYFQCPDAIKPRLCADPFITASLLSAMYLNEDIVIDDDWLVSPKLLQNLDKIQDIFTRWEKYLGYKLHKVAIRGGILQEAETHFDKVVSFFSGGVDGSHTFLTNKDDIDALLFVKGIDMQLDNDELFAQASAANQQYLQKYNKPLLNIVSNVRFLGHHFGVKWGACCGGGLSSIALAAGVKKCLIASGSSYDYIYPSGTNYISDHLWSNAGTKIVHDGAQTSRLDKIRLLAQDKDSLNILRVCWHDDGYNCGKCEKCLRTMASLRALGLRVDTFPELTDDLALQQLAKVRLYDIHDYQFLLENIEQAQRIDDQVLLKALRKIQTDFERRRLLREIDKALFNGRIQAVKQGLGNWRKSTRINATSG
;
A
#
# COMPACT_ATOMS: atom_id res chain seq x y z
N MET A 1 6.84 -16.05 -16.19
CA MET A 1 6.23 -14.74 -16.47
C MET A 1 6.97 -14.00 -17.58
N ARG A 2 6.36 -13.93 -18.76
CA ARG A 2 6.88 -13.29 -19.96
C ARG A 2 6.57 -11.79 -19.94
N ILE A 3 7.57 -10.93 -20.22
CA ILE A 3 7.42 -9.48 -20.34
C ILE A 3 7.67 -9.09 -21.80
N SER A 4 6.69 -8.49 -22.45
CA SER A 4 6.71 -8.15 -23.88
C SER A 4 5.94 -6.88 -24.20
N ASP A 5 6.02 -6.43 -25.46
CA ASP A 5 5.16 -5.41 -26.05
C ASP A 5 5.20 -4.08 -25.27
N ILE A 6 6.39 -3.72 -24.74
CA ILE A 6 6.56 -2.46 -24.01
C ILE A 6 6.49 -1.30 -25.01
N GLN A 7 5.64 -0.33 -24.73
CA GLN A 7 5.51 0.84 -25.58
C GLN A 7 5.16 2.09 -24.77
N VAL A 8 5.61 3.24 -25.26
CA VAL A 8 5.18 4.54 -24.77
C VAL A 8 4.46 5.26 -25.90
N SER A 9 3.21 5.65 -25.66
CA SER A 9 2.42 6.47 -26.59
C SER A 9 2.06 7.82 -25.96
N LYS A 10 1.87 8.83 -26.80
CA LYS A 10 1.33 10.13 -26.39
C LYS A 10 -0.20 10.05 -26.41
N THR A 11 -0.84 10.48 -25.33
CA THR A 11 -2.30 10.56 -25.21
C THR A 11 -2.75 11.99 -24.94
N THR A 12 -4.05 12.24 -24.97
CA THR A 12 -4.66 13.52 -24.56
C THR A 12 -4.43 13.84 -23.07
N HIS A 13 -4.05 12.84 -22.27
CA HIS A 13 -3.82 12.96 -20.83
C HIS A 13 -2.34 12.83 -20.45
N GLY A 14 -1.43 12.89 -21.42
CA GLY A 14 0.02 12.83 -21.20
C GLY A 14 0.68 11.70 -21.96
N TYR A 15 1.34 10.80 -21.24
CA TYR A 15 2.05 9.65 -21.81
C TYR A 15 1.54 8.35 -21.18
N LEU A 16 1.31 7.34 -22.01
CA LEU A 16 0.90 6.02 -21.59
C LEU A 16 2.03 5.03 -21.83
N LEU A 17 2.57 4.45 -20.77
CA LEU A 17 3.46 3.30 -20.82
C LEU A 17 2.61 2.03 -20.64
N THR A 18 2.68 1.09 -21.59
CA THR A 18 2.04 -0.23 -21.51
C THR A 18 3.06 -1.34 -21.72
N GLY A 19 2.72 -2.56 -21.31
CA GLY A 19 3.46 -3.79 -21.60
C GLY A 19 2.73 -5.01 -21.05
N GLN A 20 2.97 -6.18 -21.63
CA GLN A 20 2.35 -7.44 -21.22
C GLN A 20 3.19 -8.12 -20.15
N CYS A 21 2.54 -8.63 -19.11
CA CYS A 21 3.10 -9.52 -18.10
C CYS A 21 2.31 -10.84 -18.15
N ASN A 22 2.81 -11.85 -18.87
CA ASN A 22 2.03 -12.99 -19.36
C ASN A 22 0.77 -12.52 -20.11
N ASP A 23 -0.42 -12.78 -19.57
CA ASP A 23 -1.74 -12.45 -20.12
C ASP A 23 -2.33 -11.17 -19.51
N PHE A 24 -1.56 -10.43 -18.71
CA PHE A 24 -1.98 -9.19 -18.06
C PHE A 24 -1.30 -7.97 -18.69
N GLU A 25 -2.09 -7.06 -19.27
CA GLU A 25 -1.58 -5.77 -19.71
C GLU A 25 -1.40 -4.82 -18.51
N LEU A 26 -0.16 -4.48 -18.20
CA LEU A 26 0.21 -3.50 -17.18
C LEU A 26 0.38 -2.12 -17.83
N TYR A 27 -0.19 -1.08 -17.20
CA TYR A 27 -0.02 0.29 -17.70
C TYR A 27 0.26 1.33 -16.61
N PHE A 28 0.88 2.43 -17.05
CA PHE A 28 1.14 3.64 -16.30
C PHE A 28 0.83 4.85 -17.17
N GLN A 29 -0.26 5.55 -16.88
CA GLN A 29 -0.61 6.83 -17.50
C GLN A 29 -0.01 7.95 -16.66
N CYS A 30 0.97 8.65 -17.23
CA CYS A 30 1.67 9.78 -16.62
C CYS A 30 1.20 11.11 -17.26
N PRO A 31 1.27 12.24 -16.53
CA PRO A 31 0.95 13.56 -17.07
C PRO A 31 2.06 14.05 -18.01
N ASP A 32 1.81 15.12 -18.76
CA ASP A 32 2.79 15.70 -19.71
C ASP A 32 4.17 15.99 -19.11
N ALA A 33 4.21 16.36 -17.83
CA ALA A 33 5.43 16.67 -17.10
C ALA A 33 6.35 15.44 -16.90
N ILE A 34 5.81 14.22 -17.07
CA ILE A 34 6.54 12.96 -16.87
C ILE A 34 6.45 12.15 -18.16
N LYS A 35 7.56 12.08 -18.90
CA LYS A 35 7.73 11.11 -19.98
C LYS A 35 8.27 9.80 -19.36
N PRO A 36 7.49 8.70 -19.38
CA PRO A 36 7.91 7.44 -18.77
C PRO A 36 9.16 6.87 -19.43
N ARG A 37 9.94 6.10 -18.66
CA ARG A 37 11.10 5.36 -19.17
C ARG A 37 10.64 4.15 -19.97
N LEU A 38 11.09 4.05 -21.21
CA LEU A 38 10.86 2.90 -22.06
C LEU A 38 11.89 1.81 -21.73
N CYS A 39 11.59 1.00 -20.71
CA CYS A 39 12.46 -0.07 -20.20
C CYS A 39 11.65 -1.15 -19.47
N ALA A 40 12.26 -2.30 -19.19
CA ALA A 40 11.59 -3.43 -18.54
C ALA A 40 11.51 -3.30 -17.01
N ASP A 41 12.32 -2.43 -16.38
CA ASP A 41 12.40 -2.28 -14.92
C ASP A 41 11.04 -2.18 -14.18
N PRO A 42 10.08 -1.33 -14.62
CA PRO A 42 8.76 -1.23 -13.98
C PRO A 42 7.97 -2.54 -14.04
N PHE A 43 8.05 -3.25 -15.15
CA PHE A 43 7.33 -4.50 -15.37
C PHE A 43 7.94 -5.64 -14.55
N ILE A 44 9.27 -5.71 -14.46
CA ILE A 44 9.97 -6.71 -13.64
C ILE A 44 9.60 -6.52 -12.16
N THR A 45 9.67 -5.29 -11.65
CA THR A 45 9.39 -5.00 -10.23
C THR A 45 7.93 -5.23 -9.83
N ALA A 46 6.98 -4.87 -10.71
CA ALA A 46 5.57 -5.17 -10.50
C ALA A 46 5.29 -6.69 -10.46
N SER A 47 5.98 -7.43 -11.32
CA SER A 47 5.76 -8.86 -11.57
C SER A 47 6.47 -9.80 -10.61
N LEU A 48 7.53 -9.36 -9.94
CA LEU A 48 8.47 -10.24 -9.22
C LEU A 48 7.76 -11.18 -8.25
N LEU A 49 6.91 -10.66 -7.36
CA LEU A 49 6.30 -11.52 -6.34
C LEU A 49 5.30 -12.53 -6.93
N SER A 50 4.59 -12.14 -7.99
CA SER A 50 3.72 -13.05 -8.73
C SER A 50 4.53 -14.16 -9.42
N ALA A 51 5.64 -13.82 -10.06
CA ALA A 51 6.55 -14.78 -10.67
C ALA A 51 7.14 -15.77 -9.64
N MET A 52 7.59 -15.26 -8.49
CA MET A 52 8.07 -16.08 -7.36
C MET A 52 6.99 -17.01 -6.80
N TYR A 53 5.75 -16.56 -6.73
CA TYR A 53 4.61 -17.37 -6.26
C TYR A 53 4.22 -18.46 -7.25
N LEU A 54 4.21 -18.14 -8.54
CA LEU A 54 3.95 -19.09 -9.61
C LEU A 54 5.12 -20.05 -9.87
N ASN A 55 6.29 -19.77 -9.28
CA ASN A 55 7.55 -20.46 -9.55
C ASN A 55 7.90 -20.43 -11.06
N GLU A 56 7.73 -19.26 -11.66
CA GLU A 56 8.02 -19.02 -13.07
C GLU A 56 9.14 -17.98 -13.22
N ASP A 57 10.14 -18.30 -14.05
CA ASP A 57 11.16 -17.34 -14.45
C ASP A 57 10.52 -16.11 -15.14
N ILE A 58 11.11 -14.94 -14.91
CA ILE A 58 10.80 -13.74 -15.67
C ILE A 58 11.62 -13.77 -16.96
N VAL A 59 10.95 -13.72 -18.11
CA VAL A 59 11.59 -13.72 -19.44
C VAL A 59 11.20 -12.45 -20.16
N ILE A 60 12.18 -11.69 -20.62
CA ILE A 60 11.98 -10.44 -21.36
C ILE A 60 12.20 -10.77 -22.84
N ASP A 61 11.15 -10.63 -23.65
CA ASP A 61 11.15 -11.13 -25.03
C ASP A 61 11.93 -10.27 -26.01
N ASP A 62 11.75 -8.96 -25.91
CA ASP A 62 12.45 -8.02 -26.75
C ASP A 62 13.75 -7.58 -26.06
N ASP A 63 14.64 -6.95 -26.82
CA ASP A 63 15.88 -6.37 -26.34
C ASP A 63 15.64 -5.07 -25.53
N TRP A 64 14.67 -5.09 -24.61
CA TRP A 64 14.38 -4.00 -23.70
C TRP A 64 15.51 -3.75 -22.73
N LEU A 65 15.76 -2.49 -22.40
CA LEU A 65 16.77 -2.11 -21.42
C LEU A 65 16.36 -2.59 -20.03
N VAL A 66 17.33 -3.12 -19.29
CA VAL A 66 17.19 -3.59 -17.91
C VAL A 66 18.36 -3.05 -17.09
N SER A 67 18.08 -2.42 -15.95
CA SER A 67 19.14 -1.93 -15.07
C SER A 67 19.92 -3.09 -14.43
N PRO A 68 21.25 -3.17 -14.63
CA PRO A 68 22.09 -4.16 -13.94
C PRO A 68 22.04 -3.98 -12.42
N LYS A 69 21.92 -2.74 -11.94
CA LYS A 69 21.81 -2.44 -10.51
C LYS A 69 20.52 -2.99 -9.91
N LEU A 70 19.41 -2.86 -10.65
CA LEU A 70 18.13 -3.42 -10.22
C LEU A 70 18.24 -4.94 -10.10
N LEU A 71 18.74 -5.64 -11.12
CA LEU A 71 18.86 -7.11 -11.10
C LEU A 71 19.66 -7.62 -9.89
N GLN A 72 20.77 -6.96 -9.55
CA GLN A 72 21.55 -7.30 -8.34
C GLN A 72 20.74 -7.14 -7.05
N ASN A 73 19.92 -6.08 -6.96
CA ASN A 73 19.08 -5.87 -5.79
C ASN A 73 17.89 -6.83 -5.76
N LEU A 74 17.32 -7.20 -6.92
CA LEU A 74 16.20 -8.13 -7.00
C LEU A 74 16.59 -9.52 -6.48
N ASP A 75 17.82 -9.99 -6.70
CA ASP A 75 18.29 -11.24 -6.09
C ASP A 75 18.18 -11.21 -4.55
N LYS A 76 18.57 -10.09 -3.93
CA LYS A 76 18.44 -9.88 -2.48
C LYS A 76 16.98 -9.77 -2.03
N ILE A 77 16.12 -9.11 -2.83
CA ILE A 77 14.68 -9.08 -2.56
C ILE A 77 14.13 -10.51 -2.56
N GLN A 78 14.51 -11.34 -3.52
CA GLN A 78 14.06 -12.73 -3.56
C GLN A 78 14.53 -13.52 -2.32
N ASP A 79 15.76 -13.32 -1.84
CA ASP A 79 16.21 -13.89 -0.56
C ASP A 79 15.32 -13.47 0.62
N ILE A 80 15.04 -12.18 0.74
CA ILE A 80 14.20 -11.64 1.81
C ILE A 80 12.79 -12.24 1.74
N PHE A 81 12.16 -12.19 0.58
CA PHE A 81 10.77 -12.59 0.42
C PHE A 81 10.58 -14.10 0.57
N THR A 82 11.52 -14.94 0.11
CA THR A 82 11.49 -16.38 0.39
C THR A 82 11.60 -16.69 1.88
N ARG A 83 12.32 -15.86 2.66
CA ARG A 83 12.32 -15.98 4.13
C ARG A 83 11.03 -15.50 4.79
N TRP A 84 10.26 -14.67 4.11
CA TRP A 84 9.00 -14.09 4.59
C TRP A 84 7.75 -14.86 4.14
N GLU A 85 7.91 -15.92 3.34
CA GLU A 85 6.82 -16.70 2.70
C GLU A 85 5.67 -17.07 3.68
N LYS A 86 6.02 -17.54 4.90
CA LYS A 86 5.05 -17.93 5.92
C LYS A 86 4.23 -16.77 6.49
N TYR A 87 4.84 -15.59 6.57
CA TYR A 87 4.19 -14.38 7.06
C TYR A 87 3.29 -13.77 5.99
N LEU A 88 3.76 -13.77 4.74
CA LEU A 88 2.99 -13.29 3.60
C LEU A 88 1.84 -14.25 3.22
N GLY A 89 1.93 -15.52 3.61
CA GLY A 89 0.92 -16.54 3.31
C GLY A 89 1.07 -17.13 1.91
N TYR A 90 2.26 -17.09 1.34
CA TYR A 90 2.60 -17.60 0.02
C TYR A 90 3.74 -18.61 0.12
N LYS A 91 3.78 -19.60 -0.78
CA LYS A 91 5.00 -20.35 -1.03
C LYS A 91 5.77 -19.60 -2.10
N LEU A 92 6.98 -19.16 -1.79
CA LEU A 92 7.75 -18.29 -2.69
C LEU A 92 9.04 -18.99 -3.12
N HIS A 93 9.36 -18.85 -4.38
CA HIS A 93 10.53 -19.45 -5.01
C HIS A 93 11.43 -18.36 -5.56
N LYS A 94 12.75 -18.57 -5.47
CA LYS A 94 13.67 -17.77 -6.30
C LYS A 94 13.47 -18.16 -7.76
N VAL A 95 13.37 -17.17 -8.62
CA VAL A 95 13.18 -17.29 -10.06
C VAL A 95 14.29 -16.54 -10.79
N ALA A 96 14.66 -17.02 -11.97
CA ALA A 96 15.60 -16.31 -12.82
C ALA A 96 14.90 -15.15 -13.53
N ILE A 97 15.67 -14.10 -13.83
CA ILE A 97 15.25 -12.99 -14.69
C ILE A 97 16.19 -13.01 -15.90
N ARG A 98 15.63 -13.25 -17.10
CA ARG A 98 16.38 -13.53 -18.33
C ARG A 98 15.92 -12.63 -19.47
N GLY A 99 16.80 -12.39 -20.43
CA GLY A 99 16.55 -11.52 -21.59
C GLY A 99 16.86 -10.06 -21.32
N GLY A 100 16.57 -9.20 -22.31
CA GLY A 100 16.85 -7.77 -22.28
C GLY A 100 18.34 -7.40 -22.43
N ILE A 101 18.58 -6.10 -22.64
CA ILE A 101 19.92 -5.51 -22.73
C ILE A 101 20.28 -4.89 -21.38
N LEU A 102 21.42 -5.31 -20.83
CA LEU A 102 21.98 -4.77 -19.58
C LEU A 102 22.51 -3.35 -19.77
N GLN A 103 21.64 -2.37 -19.60
CA GLN A 103 21.95 -0.96 -19.77
C GLN A 103 20.92 -0.10 -19.02
N GLU A 104 21.37 1.05 -18.52
CA GLU A 104 20.48 2.03 -17.89
C GLU A 104 19.64 2.77 -18.93
N ALA A 105 18.35 2.88 -18.66
CA ALA A 105 17.45 3.73 -19.45
C ALA A 105 17.60 5.20 -19.05
N GLU A 106 17.50 6.09 -20.02
CA GLU A 106 17.53 7.52 -19.77
C GLU A 106 16.37 7.96 -18.86
N THR A 107 16.65 8.89 -17.95
CA THR A 107 15.66 9.52 -17.07
C THR A 107 15.47 10.97 -17.50
N HIS A 108 14.21 11.39 -17.66
CA HIS A 108 13.89 12.78 -18.03
C HIS A 108 13.33 13.58 -16.85
N PHE A 109 12.94 12.90 -15.77
CA PHE A 109 12.27 13.50 -14.62
C PHE A 109 13.16 13.43 -13.38
N ASP A 110 14.25 14.21 -13.37
CA ASP A 110 15.25 14.25 -12.27
C ASP A 110 14.71 15.01 -11.03
N LYS A 111 13.69 14.44 -10.38
CA LYS A 111 12.98 15.04 -9.24
C LYS A 111 12.93 14.09 -8.04
N VAL A 112 12.99 14.66 -6.84
CA VAL A 112 12.67 13.96 -5.59
C VAL A 112 11.16 14.00 -5.39
N VAL A 113 10.55 12.84 -5.21
CA VAL A 113 9.10 12.71 -5.07
C VAL A 113 8.69 11.88 -3.86
N SER A 114 7.46 12.07 -3.42
CA SER A 114 6.78 11.16 -2.48
C SER A 114 5.39 10.84 -3.01
N PHE A 115 4.91 9.62 -2.73
CA PHE A 115 3.49 9.32 -2.90
C PHE A 115 2.65 10.13 -1.91
N PHE A 116 1.52 10.67 -2.38
CA PHE A 116 0.64 11.52 -1.57
C PHE A 116 -0.83 11.34 -1.99
N SER A 117 -1.63 10.78 -1.09
CA SER A 117 -3.08 10.59 -1.28
C SER A 117 -3.95 11.40 -0.31
N GLY A 118 -3.34 12.25 0.54
CA GLY A 118 -4.02 12.92 1.65
C GLY A 118 -4.17 12.05 2.90
N GLY A 119 -3.61 10.84 2.92
CA GLY A 119 -3.59 9.95 4.08
C GLY A 119 -2.51 10.32 5.12
N VAL A 120 -2.65 9.79 6.34
CA VAL A 120 -1.76 10.06 7.48
C VAL A 120 -0.28 9.91 7.13
N ASP A 121 0.09 8.77 6.55
CA ASP A 121 1.51 8.39 6.36
C ASP A 121 2.18 9.22 5.25
N GLY A 122 1.50 9.43 4.14
CA GLY A 122 1.97 10.27 3.04
C GLY A 122 2.06 11.75 3.43
N SER A 123 1.08 12.26 4.19
CA SER A 123 1.10 13.63 4.69
C SER A 123 2.21 13.87 5.71
N HIS A 124 2.50 12.90 6.58
CA HIS A 124 3.65 13.00 7.49
C HIS A 124 4.96 13.05 6.69
N THR A 125 5.17 12.08 5.78
CA THR A 125 6.36 12.01 4.92
C THR A 125 6.57 13.32 4.17
N PHE A 126 5.50 13.91 3.63
CA PHE A 126 5.56 15.21 2.99
C PHE A 126 5.99 16.32 3.97
N LEU A 127 5.30 16.48 5.11
CA LEU A 127 5.56 17.57 6.05
C LEU A 127 6.97 17.55 6.65
N THR A 128 7.54 16.36 6.85
CA THR A 128 8.91 16.17 7.38
C THR A 128 10.01 16.32 6.33
N ASN A 129 9.68 16.22 5.03
CA ASN A 129 10.64 16.28 3.92
C ASN A 129 10.30 17.38 2.89
N LYS A 130 9.41 18.32 3.21
CA LYS A 130 8.85 19.29 2.26
C LYS A 130 9.89 20.15 1.55
N ASP A 131 11.04 20.40 2.18
CA ASP A 131 12.10 21.20 1.60
C ASP A 131 12.91 20.41 0.56
N ASP A 132 12.98 19.08 0.72
CA ASP A 132 13.70 18.16 -0.17
C ASP A 132 12.83 17.58 -1.30
N ILE A 133 11.50 17.59 -1.14
CA ILE A 133 10.56 17.05 -2.13
C ILE A 133 10.28 18.09 -3.22
N ASP A 134 10.51 17.74 -4.48
CA ASP A 134 10.20 18.59 -5.62
C ASP A 134 8.74 18.48 -6.10
N ALA A 135 8.16 17.29 -6.04
CA ALA A 135 6.81 17.01 -6.53
C ALA A 135 6.16 15.83 -5.79
N LEU A 136 4.83 15.78 -5.77
CA LEU A 136 4.07 14.69 -5.14
C LEU A 136 3.36 13.87 -6.20
N LEU A 137 3.30 12.55 -6.02
CA LEU A 137 2.60 11.63 -6.92
C LEU A 137 1.29 11.16 -6.29
N PHE A 138 0.16 11.41 -6.95
CA PHE A 138 -1.14 10.88 -6.55
C PHE A 138 -1.63 9.83 -7.56
N VAL A 139 -1.83 8.60 -7.10
CA VAL A 139 -2.03 7.45 -8.00
C VAL A 139 -3.45 6.90 -7.92
N LYS A 140 -4.20 7.01 -9.02
CA LYS A 140 -5.47 6.33 -9.23
C LYS A 140 -5.23 4.85 -9.54
N GLY A 141 -6.01 3.95 -8.92
CA GLY A 141 -5.87 2.49 -9.07
C GLY A 141 -5.13 1.80 -7.93
N ILE A 142 -4.60 2.56 -6.95
CA ILE A 142 -4.01 2.01 -5.72
C ILE A 142 -5.00 2.11 -4.55
N ASP A 143 -5.11 3.30 -3.94
CA ASP A 143 -5.99 3.54 -2.80
C ASP A 143 -7.45 3.84 -3.21
N MET A 144 -7.66 4.09 -4.50
CA MET A 144 -8.94 4.41 -5.12
C MET A 144 -9.17 3.51 -6.34
N GLN A 145 -10.42 3.12 -6.57
CA GLN A 145 -10.78 2.27 -7.69
C GLN A 145 -10.60 3.00 -9.02
N LEU A 146 -10.32 2.24 -10.07
CA LEU A 146 -10.08 2.79 -11.42
C LEU A 146 -11.35 3.37 -12.05
N ASP A 147 -12.53 2.94 -11.63
CA ASP A 147 -13.84 3.36 -12.16
C ASP A 147 -14.45 4.55 -11.41
N ASN A 148 -13.85 5.02 -10.31
CA ASN A 148 -14.37 6.16 -9.54
C ASN A 148 -13.66 7.48 -9.89
N ASP A 149 -13.98 8.03 -11.07
CA ASP A 149 -13.45 9.31 -11.55
C ASP A 149 -13.84 10.50 -10.68
N GLU A 150 -15.09 10.55 -10.21
CA GLU A 150 -15.62 11.67 -9.43
C GLU A 150 -14.88 11.82 -8.11
N LEU A 151 -14.74 10.72 -7.36
CA LEU A 151 -14.03 10.73 -6.09
C LEU A 151 -12.55 11.05 -6.30
N PHE A 152 -11.94 10.54 -7.38
CA PHE A 152 -10.53 10.83 -7.70
C PHE A 152 -10.32 12.32 -7.99
N ALA A 153 -11.21 12.93 -8.78
CA ALA A 153 -11.18 14.36 -9.05
C ALA A 153 -11.36 15.18 -7.77
N GLN A 154 -12.32 14.81 -6.92
CA GLN A 154 -12.55 15.46 -5.62
C GLN A 154 -11.30 15.40 -4.72
N ALA A 155 -10.72 14.21 -4.53
CA ALA A 155 -9.53 14.03 -3.70
C ALA A 155 -8.30 14.74 -4.28
N SER A 156 -8.12 14.67 -5.61
CA SER A 156 -7.04 15.38 -6.29
C SER A 156 -7.15 16.89 -6.11
N ALA A 157 -8.34 17.47 -6.26
CA ALA A 157 -8.56 18.90 -6.11
C ALA A 157 -8.25 19.37 -4.69
N ALA A 158 -8.73 18.63 -3.67
CA ALA A 158 -8.44 18.92 -2.27
C ALA A 158 -6.93 18.86 -1.97
N ASN A 159 -6.25 17.80 -2.42
CA ASN A 159 -4.81 17.64 -2.25
C ASN A 159 -4.01 18.73 -2.96
N GLN A 160 -4.41 19.09 -4.19
CA GLN A 160 -3.75 20.14 -4.97
C GLN A 160 -3.91 21.51 -4.31
N GLN A 161 -5.11 21.85 -3.83
CA GLN A 161 -5.35 23.10 -3.10
C GLN A 161 -4.50 23.19 -1.83
N TYR A 162 -4.38 22.10 -1.07
CA TYR A 162 -3.51 22.05 0.09
C TYR A 162 -2.03 22.26 -0.28
N LEU A 163 -1.54 21.59 -1.32
CA LEU A 163 -0.13 21.67 -1.73
C LEU A 163 0.25 23.02 -2.37
N GLN A 164 -0.72 23.81 -2.86
CA GLN A 164 -0.48 25.18 -3.33
C GLN A 164 0.12 26.07 -2.23
N LYS A 165 -0.29 25.90 -0.96
CA LYS A 165 0.27 26.61 0.21
C LYS A 165 1.79 26.41 0.33
N TYR A 166 2.29 25.28 -0.16
CA TYR A 166 3.70 24.89 -0.11
C TYR A 166 4.43 25.09 -1.45
N ASN A 167 3.76 25.61 -2.47
CA ASN A 167 4.26 25.69 -3.84
C ASN A 167 4.77 24.34 -4.38
N LYS A 168 4.07 23.24 -4.04
CA LYS A 168 4.44 21.89 -4.49
C LYS A 168 3.45 21.36 -5.52
N PRO A 169 3.92 20.90 -6.69
CA PRO A 169 3.04 20.30 -7.69
C PRO A 169 2.57 18.92 -7.26
N LEU A 170 1.29 18.63 -7.51
CA LEU A 170 0.70 17.29 -7.44
C LEU A 170 0.57 16.73 -8.85
N LEU A 171 1.19 15.58 -9.10
CA LEU A 171 1.20 14.90 -10.39
C LEU A 171 0.35 13.64 -10.30
N ASN A 172 -0.75 13.63 -11.04
CA ASN A 172 -1.69 12.52 -11.06
C ASN A 172 -1.20 11.42 -12.02
N ILE A 173 -1.18 10.17 -11.54
CA ILE A 173 -0.85 8.98 -12.31
C ILE A 173 -2.03 8.01 -12.25
N VAL A 174 -2.31 7.30 -13.34
CA VAL A 174 -3.28 6.19 -13.34
C VAL A 174 -2.53 4.89 -13.64
N SER A 175 -2.73 3.86 -12.83
CA SER A 175 -2.12 2.55 -13.08
C SER A 175 -2.97 1.42 -12.53
N ASN A 176 -2.98 0.29 -13.25
CA ASN A 176 -3.62 -0.95 -12.83
C ASN A 176 -2.66 -1.90 -12.08
N VAL A 177 -1.46 -1.46 -11.68
CA VAL A 177 -0.44 -2.33 -11.06
C VAL A 177 -0.95 -3.12 -9.84
N ARG A 178 -1.88 -2.54 -9.08
CA ARG A 178 -2.52 -3.24 -7.95
C ARG A 178 -3.21 -4.54 -8.37
N PHE A 179 -3.79 -4.56 -9.57
CA PHE A 179 -4.58 -5.68 -10.08
C PHE A 179 -3.71 -6.80 -10.66
N LEU A 180 -2.47 -6.53 -11.06
CA LEU A 180 -1.53 -7.54 -11.56
C LEU A 180 -1.31 -8.66 -10.54
N GLY A 181 -1.04 -8.29 -9.28
CA GLY A 181 -0.90 -9.28 -8.21
C GLY A 181 -2.18 -10.11 -8.06
N HIS A 182 -3.34 -9.44 -8.01
CA HIS A 182 -4.64 -10.10 -7.83
C HIS A 182 -4.95 -11.08 -8.97
N HIS A 183 -4.64 -10.71 -10.21
CA HIS A 183 -4.78 -11.56 -11.38
C HIS A 183 -4.02 -12.89 -11.22
N PHE A 184 -2.81 -12.84 -10.67
CA PHE A 184 -1.98 -14.03 -10.39
C PHE A 184 -2.15 -14.61 -8.97
N GLY A 185 -3.18 -14.19 -8.22
CA GLY A 185 -3.48 -14.73 -6.89
C GLY A 185 -2.67 -14.16 -5.72
N VAL A 186 -1.87 -13.13 -5.93
CA VAL A 186 -1.08 -12.41 -4.90
C VAL A 186 -1.82 -11.15 -4.44
N LYS A 187 -1.99 -10.98 -3.13
CA LYS A 187 -2.69 -9.81 -2.57
C LYS A 187 -1.78 -8.58 -2.63
N TRP A 188 -2.38 -7.41 -2.88
CA TRP A 188 -1.67 -6.13 -2.87
C TRP A 188 -0.78 -5.93 -1.65
N GLY A 189 -1.25 -6.26 -0.44
CA GLY A 189 -0.46 -6.09 0.79
C GLY A 189 0.86 -6.89 0.82
N ALA A 190 1.00 -7.92 -0.01
CA ALA A 190 2.24 -8.69 -0.16
C ALA A 190 3.16 -8.13 -1.25
N CYS A 191 2.61 -7.56 -2.34
CA CYS A 191 3.40 -7.06 -3.48
C CYS A 191 3.49 -5.54 -3.59
N CYS A 192 2.89 -4.77 -2.66
CA CYS A 192 2.75 -3.33 -2.79
C CYS A 192 4.07 -2.56 -2.91
N GLY A 193 5.17 -3.01 -2.29
CA GLY A 193 6.47 -2.33 -2.43
C GLY A 193 7.03 -2.43 -3.86
N GLY A 194 6.90 -3.60 -4.50
CA GLY A 194 7.25 -3.76 -5.91
C GLY A 194 6.34 -2.95 -6.83
N GLY A 195 5.03 -2.93 -6.54
CA GLY A 195 4.06 -2.15 -7.32
C GLY A 195 4.15 -0.63 -7.14
N LEU A 196 4.50 -0.12 -5.95
CA LEU A 196 4.78 1.30 -5.75
C LEU A 196 6.10 1.69 -6.40
N SER A 197 7.13 0.85 -6.25
CA SER A 197 8.43 1.10 -6.87
C SER A 197 8.34 1.05 -8.38
N SER A 198 7.52 0.20 -8.98
CA SER A 198 7.32 0.18 -10.44
C SER A 198 6.76 1.50 -10.97
N ILE A 199 5.87 2.18 -10.23
CA ILE A 199 5.36 3.52 -10.61
C ILE A 199 6.51 4.54 -10.60
N ALA A 200 7.34 4.54 -9.54
CA ALA A 200 8.49 5.43 -9.45
C ALA A 200 9.53 5.16 -10.56
N LEU A 201 9.78 3.89 -10.84
CA LEU A 201 10.67 3.44 -11.93
C LEU A 201 10.09 3.76 -13.31
N ALA A 202 8.78 3.68 -13.50
CA ALA A 202 8.13 4.07 -14.76
C ALA A 202 8.29 5.57 -15.00
N ALA A 203 8.05 6.37 -13.96
CA ALA A 203 8.22 7.83 -14.01
C ALA A 203 9.69 8.27 -14.16
N GLY A 204 10.65 7.41 -13.81
CA GLY A 204 12.09 7.73 -13.91
C GLY A 204 12.52 8.83 -12.95
N VAL A 205 11.95 8.86 -11.74
CA VAL A 205 12.25 9.87 -10.72
C VAL A 205 13.66 9.68 -10.14
N LYS A 206 14.29 10.75 -9.67
CA LYS A 206 15.61 10.68 -9.00
C LYS A 206 15.55 9.88 -7.70
N LYS A 207 14.55 10.21 -6.88
CA LYS A 207 14.34 9.62 -5.56
C LYS A 207 12.84 9.55 -5.28
N CYS A 208 12.35 8.41 -4.80
CA CYS A 208 10.97 8.25 -4.36
C CYS A 208 10.92 7.86 -2.88
N LEU A 209 10.17 8.61 -2.09
CA LEU A 209 9.85 8.26 -0.70
C LEU A 209 8.56 7.42 -0.67
N ILE A 210 8.67 6.22 -0.12
CA ILE A 210 7.55 5.35 0.24
C ILE A 210 7.28 5.56 1.73
N ALA A 211 6.11 6.12 2.04
CA ALA A 211 5.70 6.37 3.41
C ALA A 211 5.46 5.06 4.17
N SER A 212 6.10 4.92 5.32
CA SER A 212 5.89 3.78 6.21
C SER A 212 4.52 3.86 6.88
N GLY A 213 3.81 2.72 6.94
CA GLY A 213 2.61 2.57 7.79
C GLY A 213 2.91 2.16 9.24
N SER A 214 4.15 1.76 9.55
CA SER A 214 4.55 1.19 10.84
C SER A 214 5.80 1.86 11.40
N SER A 215 6.00 1.82 12.72
CA SER A 215 7.23 2.33 13.33
C SER A 215 8.32 1.24 13.42
N TYR A 216 9.57 1.65 13.70
CA TYR A 216 10.68 0.73 13.97
C TYR A 216 10.44 -0.18 15.17
N ASP A 217 9.52 0.17 16.07
CA ASP A 217 9.17 -0.67 17.22
C ASP A 217 8.35 -1.91 16.81
N TYR A 218 7.72 -1.87 15.63
CA TYR A 218 6.79 -2.91 15.16
C TYR A 218 7.06 -3.27 13.70
N ILE A 219 8.25 -3.80 13.47
CA ILE A 219 8.67 -4.33 12.18
C ILE A 219 8.11 -5.73 11.97
N TYR A 220 7.51 -5.95 10.80
CA TYR A 220 7.07 -7.27 10.36
C TYR A 220 7.31 -7.45 8.86
N PRO A 221 7.38 -8.69 8.37
CA PRO A 221 7.33 -8.97 6.95
C PRO A 221 6.05 -8.46 6.29
N SER A 222 6.19 -7.62 5.27
CA SER A 222 5.09 -7.06 4.47
C SER A 222 5.58 -6.65 3.09
N GLY A 223 4.65 -6.33 2.18
CA GLY A 223 4.99 -5.94 0.82
C GLY A 223 5.79 -4.65 0.71
N THR A 224 5.66 -3.75 1.69
CA THR A 224 6.55 -2.58 1.91
C THR A 224 7.22 -2.72 3.26
N ASN A 225 8.53 -2.47 3.34
CA ASN A 225 9.32 -2.60 4.57
C ASN A 225 10.68 -1.89 4.43
N TYR A 226 11.23 -1.33 5.52
CA TYR A 226 12.54 -0.68 5.52
C TYR A 226 13.70 -1.60 5.03
N ILE A 227 13.59 -2.92 5.25
CA ILE A 227 14.58 -3.92 4.83
C ILE A 227 14.55 -4.12 3.32
N SER A 228 13.37 -4.05 2.68
CA SER A 228 13.20 -4.40 1.27
C SER A 228 13.13 -3.19 0.35
N ASP A 229 12.52 -2.08 0.78
CA ASP A 229 12.05 -1.07 -0.16
C ASP A 229 13.18 -0.37 -0.91
N HIS A 230 14.30 -0.12 -0.22
CA HIS A 230 15.47 0.48 -0.83
C HIS A 230 16.11 -0.39 -1.93
N LEU A 231 15.87 -1.71 -1.90
CA LEU A 231 16.36 -2.65 -2.91
C LEU A 231 15.57 -2.59 -4.22
N TRP A 232 14.39 -1.98 -4.25
CA TRP A 232 13.70 -1.73 -5.53
C TRP A 232 14.34 -0.62 -6.37
N SER A 233 15.39 0.02 -5.87
CA SER A 233 16.15 1.04 -6.59
C SER A 233 16.87 0.46 -7.81
N ASN A 234 16.98 1.28 -8.86
CA ASN A 234 17.89 1.05 -9.98
C ASN A 234 18.99 2.14 -9.98
N ALA A 235 19.82 2.26 -11.02
CA ALA A 235 20.90 3.27 -11.00
C ALA A 235 20.39 4.72 -11.10
N GLY A 236 19.28 4.94 -11.81
CA GLY A 236 18.68 6.27 -12.01
C GLY A 236 17.65 6.69 -10.96
N THR A 237 17.04 5.72 -10.26
CA THR A 237 15.93 5.94 -9.32
C THR A 237 16.23 5.30 -7.98
N LYS A 238 16.33 6.13 -6.95
CA LYS A 238 16.51 5.69 -5.56
C LYS A 238 15.16 5.58 -4.83
N ILE A 239 14.81 4.40 -4.36
CA ILE A 239 13.66 4.17 -3.48
C ILE A 239 14.11 4.29 -2.02
N VAL A 240 13.31 4.97 -1.19
CA VAL A 240 13.57 5.17 0.24
C VAL A 240 12.30 4.90 1.02
N HIS A 241 12.40 4.09 2.08
CA HIS A 241 11.34 3.91 3.06
C HIS A 241 11.43 5.03 4.11
N ASP A 242 10.38 5.84 4.26
CA ASP A 242 10.41 7.04 5.11
C ASP A 242 9.35 7.01 6.22
N GLY A 243 9.64 7.66 7.35
CA GLY A 243 8.65 7.89 8.42
C GLY A 243 8.45 6.72 9.39
N ALA A 244 9.35 5.73 9.40
CA ALA A 244 9.31 4.60 10.35
C ALA A 244 9.84 4.96 11.76
N GLN A 245 10.46 6.13 11.94
CA GLN A 245 10.85 6.64 13.27
C GLN A 245 9.67 7.16 14.10
N THR A 246 8.48 7.28 13.51
CA THR A 246 7.32 7.94 14.13
C THR A 246 6.14 6.99 14.23
N SER A 247 5.50 6.92 15.42
CA SER A 247 4.27 6.16 15.65
C SER A 247 3.10 6.74 14.85
N ARG A 248 2.02 5.96 14.62
CA ARG A 248 0.87 6.48 13.86
C ARG A 248 0.19 7.63 14.60
N LEU A 249 0.06 7.54 15.92
CA LEU A 249 -0.47 8.64 16.73
C LEU A 249 0.40 9.91 16.63
N ASP A 250 1.72 9.77 16.66
CA ASP A 250 2.62 10.93 16.54
C ASP A 250 2.57 11.56 15.15
N LYS A 251 2.39 10.77 14.09
CA LYS A 251 2.11 11.30 12.75
C LYS A 251 0.86 12.16 12.76
N ILE A 252 -0.23 11.69 13.36
CA ILE A 252 -1.49 12.46 13.44
C ILE A 252 -1.30 13.73 14.29
N ARG A 253 -0.53 13.67 15.39
CA ARG A 253 -0.18 14.85 16.19
C ARG A 253 0.58 15.90 15.36
N LEU A 254 1.54 15.48 14.53
CA LEU A 254 2.24 16.38 13.62
C LEU A 254 1.27 17.01 12.61
N LEU A 255 0.42 16.20 11.98
CA LEU A 255 -0.61 16.70 11.06
C LEU A 255 -1.53 17.72 11.73
N ALA A 256 -1.88 17.53 13.00
CA ALA A 256 -2.74 18.47 13.73
C ALA A 256 -2.11 19.86 13.95
N GLN A 257 -0.79 20.00 13.79
CA GLN A 257 -0.11 21.30 13.80
C GLN A 257 -0.37 22.10 12.51
N ASP A 258 -0.77 21.43 11.43
CA ASP A 258 -1.24 22.05 10.19
C ASP A 258 -2.69 21.64 9.91
N LYS A 259 -3.64 22.45 10.41
CA LYS A 259 -5.08 22.17 10.30
C LYS A 259 -5.53 21.88 8.87
N ASP A 260 -4.91 22.51 7.87
CA ASP A 260 -5.24 22.29 6.46
C ASP A 260 -4.93 20.84 6.03
N SER A 261 -3.91 20.21 6.61
CA SER A 261 -3.59 18.81 6.36
C SER A 261 -4.64 17.85 6.90
N LEU A 262 -5.31 18.21 8.00
CA LEU A 262 -6.40 17.41 8.56
C LEU A 262 -7.68 17.53 7.73
N ASN A 263 -7.91 18.69 7.11
CA ASN A 263 -9.10 18.97 6.30
C ASN A 263 -9.13 18.18 4.98
N ILE A 264 -7.99 17.65 4.54
CA ILE A 264 -7.89 16.78 3.36
C ILE A 264 -7.70 15.30 3.73
N LEU A 265 -7.83 14.95 5.02
CA LEU A 265 -7.49 13.61 5.49
C LEU A 265 -8.39 12.54 4.85
N ARG A 266 -7.79 11.67 4.04
CA ARG A 266 -8.47 10.52 3.42
C ARG A 266 -7.73 9.22 3.68
N VAL A 267 -8.45 8.20 4.15
CA VAL A 267 -7.89 6.86 4.39
C VAL A 267 -8.76 5.73 3.83
N CYS A 268 -10.00 6.03 3.44
CA CYS A 268 -10.94 5.03 2.97
C CYS A 268 -10.50 4.39 1.65
N TRP A 269 -10.72 3.07 1.52
CA TRP A 269 -10.42 2.29 0.30
C TRP A 269 -11.67 1.68 -0.36
N HIS A 270 -12.85 1.86 0.25
CA HIS A 270 -14.13 1.33 -0.25
C HIS A 270 -14.80 2.25 -1.28
N ASP A 271 -14.31 3.48 -1.45
CA ASP A 271 -14.88 4.49 -2.34
C ASP A 271 -16.37 4.82 -2.11
N ASP A 272 -16.84 4.56 -0.89
CA ASP A 272 -18.15 4.93 -0.37
C ASP A 272 -18.06 6.33 0.28
N GLY A 273 -18.05 7.35 -0.57
CA GLY A 273 -17.80 8.75 -0.22
C GLY A 273 -16.33 9.10 0.06
N TYR A 274 -16.08 10.30 0.59
CA TYR A 274 -14.72 10.79 0.88
C TYR A 274 -14.03 9.98 2.00
N ASN A 275 -14.73 9.70 3.09
CA ASN A 275 -14.41 8.59 3.99
C ASN A 275 -15.72 7.96 4.47
N CYS A 276 -15.84 6.63 4.39
CA CYS A 276 -17.11 5.96 4.68
C CYS A 276 -17.47 5.88 6.17
N GLY A 277 -16.53 6.21 7.07
CA GLY A 277 -16.73 6.17 8.54
C GLY A 277 -16.97 4.79 9.16
N LYS A 278 -17.13 3.73 8.36
CA LYS A 278 -17.59 2.40 8.83
C LYS A 278 -16.64 1.24 8.52
N CYS A 279 -15.68 1.42 7.62
CA CYS A 279 -14.67 0.38 7.34
C CYS A 279 -13.60 0.35 8.44
N GLU A 280 -12.85 -0.74 8.53
CA GLU A 280 -11.82 -0.94 9.55
C GLU A 280 -10.75 0.18 9.53
N LYS A 281 -10.24 0.56 8.36
CA LYS A 281 -9.29 1.69 8.19
C LYS A 281 -9.87 3.04 8.68
N CYS A 282 -11.13 3.32 8.37
CA CYS A 282 -11.82 4.53 8.83
C CYS A 282 -11.99 4.52 10.36
N LEU A 283 -12.52 3.44 10.93
CA LEU A 283 -12.76 3.31 12.36
C LEU A 283 -11.47 3.39 13.19
N ARG A 284 -10.35 2.83 12.70
CA ARG A 284 -9.03 2.98 13.32
C ARG A 284 -8.53 4.41 13.32
N THR A 285 -8.71 5.11 12.20
CA THR A 285 -8.30 6.52 12.09
C THR A 285 -9.16 7.39 13.01
N MET A 286 -10.48 7.16 13.04
CA MET A 286 -11.41 7.84 13.94
C MET A 286 -11.10 7.58 15.43
N ALA A 287 -10.71 6.35 15.79
CA ALA A 287 -10.24 6.05 17.15
C ALA A 287 -8.99 6.85 17.52
N SER A 288 -8.05 7.01 16.57
CA SER A 288 -6.85 7.81 16.77
C SER A 288 -7.15 9.29 16.92
N LEU A 289 -8.08 9.83 16.12
CA LEU A 289 -8.55 11.20 16.24
C LEU A 289 -9.20 11.44 17.62
N ARG A 290 -10.09 10.54 18.06
CA ARG A 290 -10.72 10.61 19.40
C ARG A 290 -9.70 10.53 20.52
N ALA A 291 -8.75 9.59 20.47
CA ALA A 291 -7.68 9.45 21.46
C ALA A 291 -6.80 10.71 21.59
N LEU A 292 -6.70 11.50 20.51
CA LEU A 292 -5.96 12.75 20.48
C LEU A 292 -6.83 13.99 20.74
N GLY A 293 -8.13 13.83 20.97
CA GLY A 293 -9.07 14.95 21.13
C GLY A 293 -9.23 15.79 19.85
N LEU A 294 -9.00 15.21 18.68
CA LEU A 294 -9.04 15.90 17.39
C LEU A 294 -10.38 15.68 16.69
N ARG A 295 -10.84 16.72 15.99
CA ARG A 295 -12.01 16.70 15.11
C ARG A 295 -11.59 17.17 13.71
N VAL A 296 -12.13 16.52 12.70
CA VAL A 296 -11.85 16.82 11.29
C VAL A 296 -13.16 16.71 10.51
N ASP A 297 -13.33 17.54 9.48
CA ASP A 297 -14.58 17.57 8.71
C ASP A 297 -14.74 16.35 7.78
N THR A 298 -13.63 15.66 7.49
CA THR A 298 -13.62 14.48 6.60
C THR A 298 -14.07 13.19 7.28
N PHE A 299 -14.39 13.23 8.57
CA PHE A 299 -14.94 12.11 9.32
C PHE A 299 -16.10 12.55 10.23
N PRO A 300 -17.11 11.69 10.44
CA PRO A 300 -17.99 11.88 11.59
C PRO A 300 -17.20 11.73 12.89
N GLU A 301 -17.68 12.36 13.96
CA GLU A 301 -17.16 12.13 15.30
C GLU A 301 -17.39 10.67 15.73
N LEU A 302 -16.38 10.04 16.34
CA LEU A 302 -16.53 8.73 16.96
C LEU A 302 -17.21 8.87 18.32
N THR A 303 -18.54 8.95 18.31
CA THR A 303 -19.35 8.99 19.53
C THR A 303 -19.20 7.71 20.36
N ASP A 304 -19.64 7.76 21.62
CA ASP A 304 -19.62 6.60 22.52
C ASP A 304 -20.41 5.41 21.95
N ASP A 305 -21.57 5.67 21.37
CA ASP A 305 -22.38 4.66 20.69
C ASP A 305 -21.63 4.04 19.51
N LEU A 306 -21.01 4.86 18.65
CA LEU A 306 -20.24 4.35 17.52
C LEU A 306 -19.01 3.55 17.98
N ALA A 307 -18.34 3.98 19.05
CA ALA A 307 -17.21 3.26 19.63
C ALA A 307 -17.64 1.86 20.10
N LEU A 308 -18.74 1.75 20.82
CA LEU A 308 -19.21 0.46 21.38
C LEU A 308 -19.91 -0.43 20.34
N GLN A 309 -20.62 0.16 19.37
CA GLN A 309 -21.43 -0.58 18.42
C GLN A 309 -20.73 -0.89 17.10
N GLN A 310 -19.74 -0.09 16.69
CA GLN A 310 -19.00 -0.27 15.44
C GLN A 310 -17.51 -0.57 15.68
N LEU A 311 -16.77 0.33 16.33
CA LEU A 311 -15.33 0.14 16.55
C LEU A 311 -15.04 -1.16 17.30
N ALA A 312 -15.76 -1.42 18.40
CA ALA A 312 -15.55 -2.63 19.22
C ALA A 312 -15.87 -3.96 18.49
N LYS A 313 -16.44 -3.90 17.28
CA LYS A 313 -16.71 -5.05 16.40
C LYS A 313 -15.69 -5.20 15.27
N VAL A 314 -14.75 -4.25 15.14
CA VAL A 314 -13.66 -4.35 14.18
C VAL A 314 -12.88 -5.63 14.42
N ARG A 315 -12.60 -6.34 13.32
CA ARG A 315 -11.87 -7.59 13.35
C ARG A 315 -10.51 -7.41 12.70
N LEU A 316 -9.48 -7.38 13.53
CA LEU A 316 -8.10 -7.47 13.06
C LEU A 316 -7.77 -8.93 12.70
N TYR A 317 -7.17 -9.10 11.52
CA TYR A 317 -6.74 -10.41 11.01
C TYR A 317 -5.23 -10.58 11.12
N ASP A 318 -4.50 -9.50 10.86
CA ASP A 318 -3.06 -9.48 10.76
C ASP A 318 -2.44 -8.77 11.96
N ILE A 319 -1.24 -9.21 12.34
CA ILE A 319 -0.48 -8.61 13.45
C ILE A 319 -0.09 -7.15 13.15
N HIS A 320 -0.06 -6.80 11.88
CA HIS A 320 0.24 -5.49 11.33
C HIS A 320 -0.62 -4.38 11.96
N ASP A 321 -1.91 -4.66 12.09
CA ASP A 321 -2.86 -3.69 12.61
C ASP A 321 -2.91 -3.67 14.14
N TYR A 322 -2.16 -4.55 14.80
CA TYR A 322 -2.13 -4.65 16.26
C TYR A 322 -1.39 -3.47 16.91
N GLN A 323 -0.38 -2.91 16.24
CA GLN A 323 0.32 -1.70 16.69
C GLN A 323 -0.67 -0.55 16.96
N PHE A 324 -1.65 -0.36 16.07
CA PHE A 324 -2.70 0.64 16.24
C PHE A 324 -3.43 0.47 17.59
N LEU A 325 -3.75 -0.76 18.02
CA LEU A 325 -4.44 -0.98 19.28
C LEU A 325 -3.58 -0.58 20.48
N LEU A 326 -2.30 -0.94 20.48
CA LEU A 326 -1.40 -0.66 21.59
C LEU A 326 -1.26 0.86 21.79
N GLU A 327 -0.97 1.59 20.72
CA GLU A 327 -0.83 3.04 20.75
C GLU A 327 -2.13 3.73 21.23
N ASN A 328 -3.29 3.30 20.70
CA ASN A 328 -4.57 3.91 21.04
C ASN A 328 -5.07 3.55 22.45
N ILE A 329 -4.80 2.34 22.94
CA ILE A 329 -5.12 1.97 24.32
C ILE A 329 -4.28 2.81 25.28
N GLU A 330 -2.96 2.89 25.05
CA GLU A 330 -2.09 3.70 25.91
C GLU A 330 -2.54 5.15 25.94
N GLN A 331 -2.85 5.74 24.78
CA GLN A 331 -3.31 7.11 24.73
C GLN A 331 -4.68 7.30 25.38
N ALA A 332 -5.63 6.38 25.18
CA ALA A 332 -6.94 6.44 25.83
C ALA A 332 -6.85 6.31 27.36
N GLN A 333 -5.86 5.56 27.88
CA GLN A 333 -5.57 5.50 29.33
C GLN A 333 -5.06 6.85 29.85
N ARG A 334 -4.19 7.53 29.11
CA ARG A 334 -3.64 8.83 29.49
C ARG A 334 -4.71 9.92 29.59
N ILE A 335 -5.72 9.88 28.72
CA ILE A 335 -6.82 10.86 28.70
C ILE A 335 -8.06 10.40 29.47
N ASP A 336 -8.00 9.25 30.16
CA ASP A 336 -9.10 8.65 30.92
C ASP A 336 -10.41 8.42 30.11
N ASP A 337 -10.30 8.11 28.81
CA ASP A 337 -11.46 7.80 27.97
C ASP A 337 -11.90 6.34 28.14
N GLN A 338 -12.74 6.11 29.15
CA GLN A 338 -13.22 4.77 29.53
C GLN A 338 -14.02 4.06 28.43
N VAL A 339 -14.75 4.81 27.60
CA VAL A 339 -15.56 4.22 26.52
C VAL A 339 -14.67 3.74 25.38
N LEU A 340 -13.69 4.55 24.97
CA LEU A 340 -12.72 4.16 23.96
C LEU A 340 -11.87 2.98 24.44
N LEU A 341 -11.41 3.00 25.70
CA LEU A 341 -10.67 1.88 26.30
C LEU A 341 -11.46 0.57 26.26
N LYS A 342 -12.74 0.61 26.62
CA LYS A 342 -13.61 -0.56 26.58
C LYS A 342 -13.74 -1.11 25.15
N ALA A 343 -13.92 -0.24 24.17
CA ALA A 343 -14.02 -0.63 22.77
C ALA A 343 -12.71 -1.27 22.25
N LEU A 344 -11.57 -0.63 22.50
CA LEU A 344 -10.26 -1.11 22.03
C LEU A 344 -9.83 -2.41 22.73
N ARG A 345 -10.00 -2.52 24.05
CA ARG A 345 -9.71 -3.76 24.81
C ARG A 345 -10.59 -4.93 24.40
N LYS A 346 -11.81 -4.67 23.94
CA LYS A 346 -12.65 -5.70 23.34
C LYS A 346 -12.02 -6.24 22.05
N ILE A 347 -11.56 -5.36 21.16
CA ILE A 347 -10.86 -5.78 19.92
C ILE A 347 -9.61 -6.59 20.28
N GLN A 348 -8.82 -6.10 21.24
CA GLN A 348 -7.59 -6.74 21.72
C GLN A 348 -7.86 -8.16 22.24
N THR A 349 -8.76 -8.30 23.21
CA THR A 349 -9.16 -9.60 23.79
C THR A 349 -9.66 -10.55 22.71
N ASP A 350 -10.51 -10.07 21.79
CA ASP A 350 -11.05 -10.89 20.71
C ASP A 350 -9.95 -11.35 19.74
N PHE A 351 -8.95 -10.52 19.47
CA PHE A 351 -7.78 -10.87 18.65
C PHE A 351 -6.89 -11.91 19.34
N GLU A 352 -6.50 -11.65 20.60
CA GLU A 352 -5.64 -12.53 21.39
C GLU A 352 -6.28 -13.90 21.61
N ARG A 353 -7.58 -13.95 21.92
CA ARG A 353 -8.34 -15.20 22.03
C ARG A 353 -8.31 -15.99 20.73
N ARG A 354 -8.53 -15.34 19.58
CA ARG A 354 -8.47 -16.01 18.27
C ARG A 354 -7.06 -16.50 17.95
N ARG A 355 -6.03 -15.74 18.33
CA ARG A 355 -4.63 -16.13 18.15
C ARG A 355 -4.28 -17.34 19.01
N LEU A 356 -4.59 -17.31 20.31
CA LEU A 356 -4.39 -18.41 21.23
C LEU A 356 -5.07 -19.69 20.74
N LEU A 357 -6.33 -19.59 20.29
CA LEU A 357 -7.03 -20.75 19.73
C LEU A 357 -6.34 -21.33 18.48
N ARG A 358 -5.75 -20.49 17.63
CA ARG A 358 -4.96 -20.94 16.47
C ARG A 358 -3.65 -21.59 16.90
N GLU A 359 -2.98 -21.06 17.92
CA GLU A 359 -1.74 -21.64 18.45
C GLU A 359 -2.00 -22.99 19.13
N ILE A 360 -3.09 -23.12 19.89
CA ILE A 360 -3.54 -24.40 20.47
C ILE A 360 -3.87 -25.43 19.38
N ASP A 361 -4.62 -25.03 18.34
CA ASP A 361 -4.94 -25.93 17.22
C ASP A 361 -3.68 -26.42 16.49
N LYS A 362 -2.71 -25.52 16.26
CA LYS A 362 -1.41 -25.90 15.69
C LYS A 362 -0.63 -26.85 16.59
N ALA A 363 -0.57 -26.57 17.90
CA ALA A 363 0.22 -27.35 18.84
C ALA A 363 -0.37 -28.74 19.13
N LEU A 364 -1.69 -28.84 19.32
CA LEU A 364 -2.36 -30.07 19.77
C LEU A 364 -3.02 -30.86 18.64
N PHE A 365 -3.44 -30.19 17.56
CA PHE A 365 -4.25 -30.80 16.50
C PHE A 365 -3.65 -30.60 15.10
N ASN A 366 -2.41 -30.12 15.02
CA ASN A 366 -1.69 -29.84 13.77
C ASN A 366 -2.51 -28.98 12.77
N GLY A 367 -3.30 -28.03 13.28
CA GLY A 367 -4.10 -27.09 12.48
C GLY A 367 -5.37 -27.67 11.85
N ARG A 368 -5.77 -28.89 12.21
CA ARG A 368 -6.93 -29.56 11.61
C ARG A 368 -8.26 -28.87 11.93
N ILE A 369 -8.41 -28.26 13.10
CA ILE A 369 -9.66 -27.60 13.49
C ILE A 369 -9.90 -26.36 12.61
N GLN A 370 -8.85 -25.59 12.36
CA GLN A 370 -8.92 -24.43 11.48
C GLN A 370 -9.22 -24.82 10.03
N ALA A 371 -8.62 -25.90 9.52
CA ALA A 371 -8.91 -26.41 8.18
C ALA A 371 -10.39 -26.79 8.00
N VAL A 372 -10.97 -27.49 8.99
CA VAL A 372 -12.40 -27.85 8.96
C VAL A 372 -13.29 -26.61 9.03
N LYS A 373 -12.97 -25.63 9.88
CA LYS A 373 -13.73 -24.36 9.95
C LYS A 373 -13.68 -23.60 8.63
N GLN A 374 -12.53 -23.56 7.96
CA GLN A 374 -12.39 -22.93 6.65
C GLN A 374 -13.18 -23.68 5.57
N GLY A 375 -13.11 -25.02 5.54
CA GLY A 375 -13.88 -25.85 4.62
C GLY A 375 -15.40 -25.65 4.77
N LEU A 376 -15.91 -25.66 6.00
CA LEU A 376 -17.32 -25.39 6.29
C LEU A 376 -17.73 -23.96 5.93
N GLY A 377 -16.86 -22.98 6.16
CA GLY A 377 -17.09 -21.58 5.79
C GLY A 377 -17.17 -21.39 4.28
N ASN A 378 -16.28 -22.03 3.53
CA ASN A 378 -16.28 -22.00 2.07
C ASN A 378 -17.51 -22.69 1.49
N TRP A 379 -17.90 -23.84 2.05
CA TRP A 379 -19.13 -24.55 1.66
C TRP A 379 -20.39 -23.72 1.91
N ARG A 380 -20.48 -23.00 3.04
CA ARG A 380 -21.60 -22.08 3.31
C ARG A 380 -21.64 -20.87 2.37
N LYS A 381 -20.49 -20.39 1.90
CA LYS A 381 -20.43 -19.31 0.93
C LYS A 381 -20.83 -19.79 -0.47
N SER A 382 -20.38 -20.97 -0.89
CA SER A 382 -20.77 -21.54 -2.18
C SER A 382 -22.26 -21.86 -2.25
N THR A 383 -22.86 -22.36 -1.17
CA THR A 383 -24.32 -22.60 -1.11
C THR A 383 -25.15 -21.32 -1.10
N ARG A 384 -24.63 -20.22 -0.53
CA ARG A 384 -25.30 -18.90 -0.61
C ARG A 384 -25.23 -18.28 -2.00
N ILE A 385 -24.10 -18.39 -2.70
CA ILE A 385 -23.95 -17.88 -4.07
C ILE A 385 -24.90 -18.62 -5.02
N ASN A 386 -25.00 -19.95 -4.89
CA ASN A 386 -25.92 -20.78 -5.69
C ASN A 386 -27.41 -20.54 -5.38
N ALA A 387 -27.76 -20.00 -4.21
CA ALA A 387 -29.14 -19.70 -3.82
C ALA A 387 -29.60 -18.31 -4.28
N THR A 388 -28.67 -17.44 -4.70
CA THR A 388 -28.95 -16.09 -5.22
C THR A 388 -28.91 -16.00 -6.75
N SER A 389 -28.55 -17.09 -7.43
CA SER A 389 -28.44 -17.21 -8.88
C SER A 389 -29.53 -18.13 -9.48
N GLY A 390 -30.64 -18.32 -8.77
CA GLY A 390 -31.77 -19.18 -9.15
C GLY A 390 -33.07 -18.39 -9.23
#